data_AF-A0A2A9A4J7-F1
#
_entry.id   AF-A0A2A9A4J7-F1
#
_cell.length_a   1.000
_cell.length_b   1.000
_cell.length_c   1.000
_cell.angle_alpha   90.00
_cell.angle_beta   90.00
_cell.angle_gamma   90.00
#
_symmetry.space_group_name_H-M   'P 1'
#
loop_
_entity.id
_entity.type
_entity.pdbx_description
1 polymer ?
#
loop_
_entity_poly.entity_id
_entity_poly.type
_entity_poly.pdbx_seq_one_letter_code
_entity_poly.pdbx_strand_id
1 'polypeptide(L)' 'MFLINGVRVPGIIIAVDKFSVLVSSNGKQQFLYKQAISTVSL' A
#
# COMPACT_ATOMS: atom_id res chain seq x y z
N MET A 1 0.57 6.08 0.13
CA MET A 1 1.67 5.41 0.86
C MET A 1 2.96 5.48 0.04
N PHE A 2 4.12 5.34 0.67
CA PHE A 2 5.43 5.29 0.01
C PHE A 2 6.10 3.92 0.21
N LEU A 3 6.64 3.37 -0.87
CA LEU A 3 7.45 2.16 -0.86
C LEU A 3 8.90 2.46 -0.47
N ILE A 4 9.65 1.43 -0.08
CA ILE A 4 11.09 1.53 0.25
C ILE A 4 11.95 2.09 -0.88
N ASN A 5 11.51 1.92 -2.14
CA ASN A 5 12.18 2.45 -3.32
C ASN A 5 11.77 3.90 -3.65
N GLY A 6 10.99 4.56 -2.78
CA GLY A 6 10.50 5.93 -2.98
C GLY A 6 9.27 6.05 -3.87
N VAL A 7 8.78 4.96 -4.48
CA VAL A 7 7.57 5.00 -5.31
C VAL A 7 6.34 5.25 -4.43
N ARG A 8 5.53 6.23 -4.83
CA ARG A 8 4.24 6.51 -4.19
C ARG A 8 3.17 5.58 -4.74
N VAL A 9 2.48 4.88 -3.85
CA VAL A 9 1.25 4.14 -4.16
C VAL A 9 0.06 4.96 -3.68
N PRO A 10 -0.69 5.62 -4.60
CA PRO A 10 -1.93 6.30 -4.27
C PRO A 10 -3.07 5.30 -4.16
N GLY A 11 -4.00 5.54 -3.24
CA GLY A 11 -5.20 4.72 -3.09
C GLY A 11 -5.72 4.69 -1.66
N ILE A 12 -6.80 3.95 -1.46
CA ILE A 12 -7.45 3.75 -0.18
C ILE A 12 -7.11 2.35 0.32
N ILE A 13 -6.68 2.22 1.57
CA ILE A 13 -6.48 0.92 2.20
C ILE A 13 -7.85 0.30 2.45
N ILE A 14 -8.11 -0.87 1.88
CA ILE A 14 -9.40 -1.56 2.01
C ILE A 14 -9.32 -2.87 2.80
N ALA A 15 -8.13 -3.44 2.95
CA ALA A 15 -7.89 -4.57 3.86
C ALA A 15 -6.45 -4.54 4.38
N VAL A 16 -6.26 -5.11 5.58
CA VAL A 16 -4.95 -5.25 6.22
C VAL A 16 -4.88 -6.64 6.84
N ASP A 17 -3.75 -7.32 6.66
CA ASP A 17 -3.44 -8.54 7.39
C ASP A 17 -2.15 -8.36 8.21
N LYS A 18 -1.61 -9.44 8.79
CA LYS A 18 -0.37 -9.39 9.60
C LYS A 18 0.83 -8.84 8.82
N PHE A 19 1.00 -9.23 7.56
CA PHE A 19 2.19 -8.99 6.75
C PHE A 19 1.94 -8.15 5.48
N SER A 20 0.69 -7.85 5.16
CA SER A 20 0.28 -7.20 3.92
C SER A 20 -0.80 -6.14 4.13
N VAL A 21 -0.99 -5.33 3.09
CA VAL A 21 -2.01 -4.29 2.96
C VAL A 21 -2.57 -4.37 1.55
N LEU A 22 -3.90 -4.31 1.43
CA LEU A 22 -4.58 -4.27 0.15
C LEU A 22 -5.12 -2.85 -0.08
N VAL A 23 -4.68 -2.25 -1.19
CA VAL A 23 -4.95 -0.85 -1.57
C VAL A 23 -5.80 -0.82 -2.84
N SER A 24 -6.92 -0.11 -2.80
CA SER A 24 -7.76 0.15 -3.97
C SER A 24 -7.40 1.49 -4.60
N SER A 25 -7.16 1.50 -5.92
CA SER A 25 -6.80 2.69 -6.66
C SER A 25 -7.18 2.56 -8.14
N ASN A 26 -7.91 3.55 -8.68
CA ASN A 26 -8.30 3.61 -10.09
C ASN A 26 -8.94 2.31 -10.62
N GLY A 27 -9.85 1.71 -9.85
CA GLY A 27 -10.53 0.46 -10.20
C GLY A 27 -9.66 -0.80 -10.15
N LYS A 28 -8.39 -0.68 -9.71
CA LYS A 28 -7.47 -1.80 -9.48
C LYS A 28 -7.21 -2.01 -8.00
N GLN A 29 -6.93 -3.25 -7.64
CA GLN A 29 -6.46 -3.62 -6.30
C GLN A 29 -4.96 -3.90 -6.35
N GLN A 30 -4.23 -3.40 -5.36
CA GLN A 30 -2.79 -3.60 -5.20
C GLN A 30 -2.55 -4.28 -3.87
N PHE A 31 -1.97 -5.48 -3.92
CA PHE A 31 -1.55 -6.24 -2.74
C PHE A 31 -0.09 -5.92 -2.41
N LEU A 32 0.17 -5.38 -1.23
CA LEU A 32 1.46 -4.80 -0.86
C LEU A 32 1.97 -5.45 0.43
N TYR A 33 3.18 -6.00 0.40
CA TYR A 33 3.83 -6.49 1.60
C TYR A 33 4.32 -5.32 2.45
N LYS A 34 4.08 -5.38 3.77
CA LYS A 34 4.52 -4.37 4.73
C LYS A 34 6.04 -4.15 4.70
N GLN A 35 6.81 -5.19 4.41
CA GLN A 35 8.27 -5.09 4.26
C GLN A 35 8.71 -4.18 3.12
N ALA A 36 7.85 -3.95 2.11
CA ALA A 36 8.12 -3.05 1.01
C ALA A 36 7.60 -1.62 1.25
N ILE A 37 6.92 -1.35 2.38
CA ILE A 37 6.32 -0.06 2.71
C ILE A 37 7.27 0.71 3.62
N SER A 38 7.66 1.91 3.21
CA SER A 38 8.47 2.81 4.04
C SER A 38 7.57 3.65 4.96
N THR A 39 6.53 4.27 4.39
CA THR A 39 5.70 5.24 5.13
C THR A 39 4.24 5.16 4.68
N VAL A 40 3.31 5.19 5.64
CA VAL A 40 1.88 5.41 5.40
C VAL A 40 1.56 6.84 5.81
N SER A 41 1.12 7.65 4.84
CA SER A 41 0.72 9.04 5.05
C SER A 41 -0.77 9.20 4.78
N LEU A 42 -1.43 10.06 5.54
CA LEU A 42 -2.81 10.52 5.30
C LEU A 42 -2.90 11.34 4.01
#